data_AF-A0A100WUA4-F1
#
_entry.id   AF-A0A100WUA4-F1
#
_cell.length_a   1.000
_cell.length_b   1.000
_cell.length_c   1.000
_cell.angle_alpha   90.00
_cell.angle_beta   90.00
_cell.angle_gamma   90.00
#
_symmetry.space_group_name_H-M   'P 1'
#
loop_
_entity.id
_entity.type
_entity.pdbx_description
1 polymer ?
#
loop_
_entity_poly.entity_id
_entity_poly.type
_entity_poly.pdbx_seq_one_letter_code
_entity_poly.pdbx_strand_id
1 'polypeptide(L)'
;MLVTLGVIAAVAVILDKVADHHSGKIDVITTAGQEKAGVRAIHRISSLLEEVHQLRFVGQEAAPTLVEVLRRGSLAMVASAPIVGQGVRASYYRLSEDADGYRSLVHVKSFGRQDEALTRFSEREDPNREIWDCMDQPDTECKIRSEPEAVQGLDWASRRYKTFVTVPIKAANKVSFGMLTMNASEVGDLTELDRVCAIAMARVLAMADAELLDHVEMNTLAQKEAERGSSS
;
A
#
# COMPACT_ATOMS: atom_id res chain seq x y z
N MET A 1 0.12 -10.08 -20.76
CA MET A 1 -1.33 -10.02 -21.01
C MET A 1 -2.16 -10.27 -19.73
N LEU A 2 -1.74 -11.15 -18.83
CA LEU A 2 -2.41 -11.43 -17.53
C LEU A 2 -2.38 -10.24 -16.54
N VAL A 3 -1.24 -9.53 -16.44
CA VAL A 3 -1.07 -8.38 -15.52
C VAL A 3 -2.14 -7.31 -15.73
N THR A 4 -2.39 -6.91 -16.97
CA THR A 4 -3.33 -5.82 -17.28
C THR A 4 -4.78 -6.19 -16.97
N LEU A 5 -5.16 -7.45 -17.16
CA LEU A 5 -6.48 -7.97 -16.77
C LEU A 5 -6.62 -8.06 -15.26
N GLY A 6 -5.59 -8.51 -14.55
CA GLY A 6 -5.59 -8.62 -13.09
C GLY A 6 -5.67 -7.26 -12.39
N VAL A 7 -4.98 -6.24 -12.91
CA VAL A 7 -5.04 -4.88 -12.33
C VAL A 7 -6.42 -4.24 -12.55
N ILE A 8 -6.97 -4.34 -13.75
CA ILE A 8 -8.33 -3.83 -14.04
C ILE A 8 -9.37 -4.54 -13.19
N ALA A 9 -9.25 -5.87 -13.02
CA ALA A 9 -10.14 -6.63 -12.15
C ALA A 9 -9.98 -6.25 -10.67
N ALA A 10 -8.76 -6.04 -10.18
CA ALA A 10 -8.50 -5.61 -8.82
C ALA A 10 -9.11 -4.23 -8.54
N VAL A 11 -8.93 -3.28 -9.45
CA VAL A 11 -9.53 -1.94 -9.36
C VAL A 11 -11.06 -2.02 -9.41
N ALA A 12 -11.63 -2.83 -10.32
CA ALA A 12 -13.08 -3.00 -10.46
C ALA A 12 -13.73 -3.61 -9.21
N VAL A 13 -13.15 -4.67 -8.65
CA VAL A 13 -13.65 -5.30 -7.40
C VAL A 13 -13.56 -4.35 -6.21
N ILE A 14 -12.54 -3.49 -6.19
CA ILE A 14 -12.38 -2.49 -5.13
C ILE A 14 -13.43 -1.38 -5.27
N LEU A 15 -13.68 -0.88 -6.48
CA LEU A 15 -14.73 0.11 -6.74
C LEU A 15 -16.13 -0.45 -6.43
N ASP A 16 -16.39 -1.72 -6.75
CA ASP A 16 -17.65 -2.42 -6.47
C ASP A 16 -17.90 -2.56 -4.95
N LYS A 17 -16.88 -3.00 -4.20
CA LYS A 17 -16.97 -3.06 -2.73
C LYS A 17 -17.15 -1.70 -2.06
N VAL A 18 -16.56 -0.64 -2.62
CA VAL A 18 -16.77 0.73 -2.15
C VAL A 18 -18.21 1.16 -2.41
N ALA A 19 -18.75 0.88 -3.60
CA ALA A 19 -20.14 1.17 -3.93
C ALA A 19 -21.11 0.46 -2.97
N ASP A 20 -20.87 -0.83 -2.69
CA ASP A 20 -21.71 -1.64 -1.81
C ASP A 20 -21.65 -1.21 -0.33
N HIS A 21 -20.46 -0.84 0.18
CA HIS A 21 -20.31 -0.46 1.59
C HIS A 21 -20.82 0.95 1.88
N HIS A 22 -20.89 1.82 0.86
CA HIS A 22 -21.28 3.23 1.01
C HIS A 22 -22.79 3.50 0.90
N SER A 23 -23.61 2.54 0.46
CA SER A 23 -25.07 2.74 0.41
C SER A 23 -25.70 2.95 1.81
N GLY A 24 -25.03 2.52 2.89
CA GLY A 24 -25.60 2.54 4.25
C GLY A 24 -25.02 3.55 5.26
N LYS A 25 -23.96 4.32 4.95
CA LYS A 25 -23.25 5.14 5.96
C LYS A 25 -22.93 6.60 5.55
N ILE A 26 -23.46 7.08 4.43
CA ILE A 26 -23.29 8.47 3.99
C ILE A 26 -24.36 9.34 4.66
N ASP A 27 -24.19 9.68 5.94
CA ASP A 27 -25.08 10.72 6.51
C ASP A 27 -24.46 11.65 7.58
N VAL A 28 -23.21 11.48 8.03
CA VAL A 28 -22.74 12.27 9.21
C VAL A 28 -21.32 12.84 9.15
N ILE A 29 -20.61 12.89 8.01
CA ILE A 29 -19.33 13.62 7.94
C ILE A 29 -19.27 14.54 6.72
N THR A 30 -19.03 15.83 7.00
CA THR A 30 -18.95 17.01 6.12
C THR A 30 -18.73 16.73 4.63
N THR A 31 -19.78 17.00 3.85
CA THR A 31 -19.93 16.82 2.40
C THR A 31 -18.74 17.38 1.59
N ALA A 32 -18.14 18.50 2.02
CA ALA A 32 -17.03 19.13 1.32
C ALA A 32 -15.68 18.38 1.42
N GLY A 33 -15.45 17.63 2.51
CA GLY A 33 -14.23 16.83 2.68
C GLY A 33 -14.28 15.56 1.82
N GLN A 34 -15.45 14.93 1.74
CA GLN A 34 -15.69 13.73 0.95
C GLN A 34 -15.68 14.00 -0.56
N GLU A 35 -16.22 15.14 -1.01
CA GLU A 35 -16.19 15.53 -2.42
C GLU A 35 -14.75 15.72 -2.93
N LYS A 36 -13.90 16.39 -2.14
CA LYS A 36 -12.47 16.52 -2.45
C LYS A 36 -11.74 15.17 -2.39
N ALA A 37 -12.13 14.27 -1.49
CA ALA A 37 -11.56 12.92 -1.41
C ALA A 37 -11.93 12.05 -2.62
N GLY A 38 -13.20 12.11 -3.05
CA GLY A 38 -13.71 11.45 -4.25
C GLY A 38 -12.92 11.80 -5.50
N VAL A 39 -12.75 13.10 -5.75
CA VAL A 39 -11.98 13.61 -6.89
C VAL A 39 -10.51 13.16 -6.83
N ARG A 40 -9.89 13.16 -5.63
CA ARG A 40 -8.51 12.68 -5.45
C ARG A 40 -8.36 11.21 -5.80
N ALA A 41 -9.27 10.38 -5.31
CA ALA A 41 -9.24 8.95 -5.49
C ALA A 41 -9.46 8.53 -6.94
N ILE A 42 -10.43 9.16 -7.62
CA ILE A 42 -10.68 8.96 -9.05
C ILE A 42 -9.42 9.32 -9.84
N HIS A 43 -8.80 10.46 -9.56
CA HIS A 43 -7.56 10.82 -10.26
C HIS A 43 -6.45 9.79 -10.02
N ARG A 44 -6.28 9.30 -8.79
CA ARG A 44 -5.27 8.26 -8.48
C ARG A 44 -5.51 6.97 -9.24
N ILE A 45 -6.77 6.53 -9.31
CA ILE A 45 -7.16 5.31 -10.02
C ILE A 45 -7.03 5.51 -11.53
N SER A 46 -7.52 6.62 -12.09
CA SER A 46 -7.42 6.91 -13.52
C SER A 46 -5.98 6.99 -13.99
N SER A 47 -5.11 7.64 -13.23
CA SER A 47 -3.70 7.71 -13.60
C SER A 47 -2.99 6.36 -13.44
N LEU A 48 -3.35 5.55 -12.43
CA LEU A 48 -2.87 4.17 -12.30
C LEU A 48 -3.28 3.32 -13.51
N LEU A 49 -4.53 3.45 -13.96
CA LEU A 49 -5.04 2.74 -15.13
C LEU A 49 -4.33 3.16 -16.42
N GLU A 50 -4.02 4.45 -16.58
CA GLU A 50 -3.27 4.95 -17.74
C GLU A 50 -1.85 4.38 -17.78
N GLU A 51 -1.13 4.37 -16.67
CA GLU A 51 0.20 3.76 -16.61
C GLU A 51 0.12 2.26 -16.90
N VAL A 52 -0.85 1.55 -16.31
CA VAL A 52 -1.11 0.14 -16.59
C VAL A 52 -1.45 -0.10 -18.06
N HIS A 53 -2.08 0.86 -18.74
CA HIS A 53 -2.29 0.82 -20.19
C HIS A 53 -0.98 1.01 -20.97
N GLN A 54 -0.11 1.94 -20.56
CA GLN A 54 1.19 2.16 -21.19
C GLN A 54 2.08 0.91 -21.14
N LEU A 55 1.94 0.08 -20.09
CA LEU A 55 2.63 -1.21 -19.98
C LEU A 55 2.29 -2.21 -21.08
N ARG A 56 1.13 -2.07 -21.76
CA ARG A 56 0.77 -2.94 -22.89
C ARG A 56 1.69 -2.78 -24.09
N PHE A 57 2.45 -1.68 -24.15
CA PHE A 57 3.35 -1.36 -25.25
C PHE A 57 4.81 -1.76 -24.96
N VAL A 58 5.08 -2.32 -23.77
CA VAL A 58 6.41 -2.81 -23.38
C VAL A 58 6.50 -4.33 -23.61
N GLY A 59 7.50 -4.78 -24.38
CA GLY A 59 7.68 -6.21 -24.71
C GLY A 59 8.08 -7.08 -23.50
N GLN A 60 7.79 -8.38 -23.56
CA GLN A 60 8.01 -9.35 -22.45
C GLN A 60 9.47 -9.51 -22.01
N GLU A 61 10.46 -9.25 -22.88
CA GLU A 61 11.88 -9.31 -22.50
C GLU A 61 12.33 -8.17 -21.56
N ALA A 62 11.45 -7.21 -21.27
CA ALA A 62 11.72 -6.06 -20.42
C ALA A 62 11.09 -6.19 -19.02
N ALA A 63 10.75 -7.39 -18.53
CA ALA A 63 10.08 -7.59 -17.24
C ALA A 63 10.75 -6.86 -16.05
N PRO A 64 12.09 -6.87 -15.85
CA PRO A 64 12.73 -6.08 -14.79
C PRO A 64 12.51 -4.57 -14.95
N THR A 65 12.57 -4.06 -16.18
CA THR A 65 12.29 -2.66 -16.52
C THR A 65 10.81 -2.32 -16.28
N LEU A 66 9.91 -3.25 -16.62
CA LEU A 66 8.47 -3.13 -16.41
C LEU A 66 8.12 -3.03 -14.92
N VAL A 67 8.77 -3.82 -14.08
CA VAL A 67 8.55 -3.79 -12.63
C VAL A 67 9.12 -2.54 -12.00
N GLU A 68 10.28 -2.07 -12.45
CA GLU A 68 10.81 -0.78 -11.99
C GLU A 68 9.91 0.39 -12.43
N VAL A 69 9.36 0.35 -13.64
CA VAL A 69 8.36 1.33 -14.12
C VAL A 69 7.08 1.25 -13.28
N LEU A 70 6.59 0.05 -12.98
CA LEU A 70 5.42 -0.17 -12.13
C LEU A 70 5.63 0.34 -10.70
N ARG A 71 6.81 0.09 -10.11
CA ARG A 71 7.16 0.61 -8.78
C ARG A 71 7.23 2.14 -8.80
N ARG A 72 7.95 2.73 -9.76
CA ARG A 72 8.06 4.19 -9.88
C ARG A 72 6.72 4.85 -10.16
N GLY A 73 5.95 4.31 -11.10
CA GLY A 73 4.63 4.77 -11.49
C GLY A 73 3.67 4.71 -10.31
N SER A 74 3.47 3.53 -9.71
CA SER A 74 2.56 3.36 -8.57
C SER A 74 2.90 4.31 -7.41
N LEU A 75 4.19 4.49 -7.12
CA LEU A 75 4.62 5.37 -6.02
C LEU A 75 4.51 6.86 -6.35
N ALA A 76 4.84 7.24 -7.59
CA ALA A 76 4.58 8.59 -8.07
C ALA A 76 3.07 8.89 -7.97
N MET A 77 2.20 7.96 -8.37
CA MET A 77 0.74 8.12 -8.36
C MET A 77 0.14 8.28 -6.96
N VAL A 78 0.66 7.56 -5.96
CA VAL A 78 0.20 7.75 -4.57
C VAL A 78 0.41 9.20 -4.12
N ALA A 79 1.39 9.88 -4.70
CA ALA A 79 1.77 11.24 -4.36
C ALA A 79 1.53 12.32 -5.42
N SER A 80 1.18 11.97 -6.66
CA SER A 80 1.07 12.90 -7.80
C SER A 80 -0.36 13.16 -8.23
N ALA A 81 -1.37 12.73 -7.46
CA ALA A 81 -2.69 13.32 -7.62
C ALA A 81 -2.55 14.85 -7.49
N PRO A 82 -3.08 15.66 -8.42
CA PRO A 82 -2.90 17.13 -8.47
C PRO A 82 -3.55 17.87 -7.29
N ILE A 83 -4.02 17.12 -6.29
CA ILE A 83 -4.53 17.60 -5.01
C ILE A 83 -3.83 16.83 -3.86
N VAL A 84 -2.54 16.47 -4.01
CA VAL A 84 -1.64 16.32 -2.85
C VAL A 84 -1.27 17.73 -2.42
N GLY A 85 -2.25 18.42 -1.82
CA GLY A 85 -2.04 19.72 -1.21
C GLY A 85 -1.15 19.53 0.01
N GLN A 86 0.16 19.74 -0.15
CA GLN A 86 1.18 19.98 0.90
C GLN A 86 1.23 19.06 2.15
N GLY A 87 0.39 18.04 2.28
CA GLY A 87 0.08 17.40 3.57
C GLY A 87 0.16 15.89 3.62
N VAL A 88 0.28 15.16 2.49
CA VAL A 88 0.34 13.68 2.46
C VAL A 88 1.71 13.19 1.97
N ARG A 89 2.23 12.12 2.59
CA ARG A 89 3.40 11.37 2.11
C ARG A 89 3.03 9.90 1.91
N ALA A 90 3.46 9.34 0.79
CA ALA A 90 3.44 7.91 0.55
C ALA A 90 4.86 7.35 0.59
N SER A 91 5.06 6.20 1.23
CA SER A 91 6.37 5.54 1.31
C SER A 91 6.25 4.05 1.10
N TYR A 92 7.15 3.50 0.27
CA TYR A 92 7.28 2.07 0.02
C TYR A 92 8.49 1.51 0.73
N TYR A 93 8.23 0.38 1.38
CA TYR A 93 9.22 -0.42 2.06
C TYR A 93 9.26 -1.81 1.44
N ARG A 94 10.46 -2.27 1.08
CA ARG A 94 10.67 -3.62 0.58
C ARG A 94 10.95 -4.57 1.73
N LEU A 95 10.32 -5.73 1.71
CA LEU A 95 10.60 -6.81 2.64
C LEU A 95 11.91 -7.51 2.26
N SER A 96 12.75 -7.72 3.26
CA SER A 96 13.87 -8.65 3.21
C SER A 96 13.86 -9.51 4.47
N GLU A 97 14.43 -10.70 4.39
CA GLU A 97 14.60 -11.57 5.55
C GLU A 97 16.08 -11.88 5.74
N ASP A 98 16.52 -11.96 6.99
CA ASP A 98 17.87 -12.40 7.32
C ASP A 98 17.96 -13.94 7.44
N ALA A 99 19.18 -14.45 7.66
CA ALA A 99 19.43 -15.89 7.75
C ALA A 99 18.75 -16.58 8.95
N ASP A 100 18.40 -15.80 9.99
CA ASP A 100 17.74 -16.30 11.19
C ASP A 100 16.21 -16.21 11.10
N GLY A 101 15.67 -15.76 9.96
CA GLY A 101 14.25 -15.67 9.72
C GLY A 101 13.61 -14.34 10.12
N TYR A 102 14.37 -13.34 10.58
CA TYR A 102 13.81 -12.05 10.97
C TYR A 102 13.55 -11.15 9.76
N ARG A 103 12.37 -10.54 9.74
CA ARG A 103 11.92 -9.63 8.71
C ARG A 103 12.52 -8.24 8.90
N SER A 104 12.80 -7.58 7.79
CA SER A 104 13.21 -6.18 7.73
C SER A 104 12.47 -5.48 6.60
N LEU A 105 11.92 -4.31 6.90
CA LEU A 105 11.30 -3.42 5.91
C LEU A 105 12.26 -2.26 5.66
N VAL A 106 12.80 -2.19 4.45
CA VAL A 106 13.78 -1.16 4.05
C VAL A 106 13.11 -0.15 3.16
N HIS A 107 13.23 1.13 3.52
CA HIS A 107 12.72 2.23 2.72
C HIS A 107 13.36 2.23 1.33
N VAL A 108 12.52 2.26 0.30
CA VAL A 108 12.98 2.34 -1.09
C VAL A 108 12.77 3.75 -1.62
N LYS A 109 11.56 4.29 -1.42
CA LYS A 109 11.17 5.58 -1.98
C LYS A 109 9.97 6.15 -1.25
N SER A 110 9.95 7.48 -1.16
CA SER A 110 8.78 8.26 -0.76
C SER A 110 8.46 9.30 -1.81
N PHE A 111 7.20 9.72 -1.81
CA PHE A 111 6.72 10.84 -2.61
C PHE A 111 5.70 11.66 -1.79
N GLY A 112 5.51 12.94 -2.17
CA GLY A 112 4.64 13.88 -1.47
C GLY A 112 5.45 14.82 -0.59
N ARG A 113 5.09 14.92 0.70
CA ARG A 113 5.84 15.72 1.68
C ARG A 113 7.33 15.33 1.71
N GLN A 114 8.17 16.33 2.00
CA GLN A 114 9.64 16.23 1.97
C GLN A 114 10.27 15.89 3.32
N ASP A 115 9.47 15.73 4.39
CA ASP A 115 10.02 15.25 5.65
C ASP A 115 10.46 13.79 5.54
N GLU A 116 11.45 13.41 6.35
CA GLU A 116 12.10 12.10 6.25
C GLU A 116 11.15 10.96 6.66
N ALA A 117 11.12 9.93 5.82
CA ALA A 117 10.53 8.66 6.17
C ALA A 117 11.46 7.89 7.12
N LEU A 118 10.89 7.03 7.96
CA LEU A 118 11.71 6.04 8.66
C LEU A 118 12.43 5.19 7.61
N THR A 119 13.72 4.94 7.80
CA THR A 119 14.55 4.27 6.80
C THR A 119 14.45 2.75 6.88
N ARG A 120 14.19 2.21 8.07
CA ARG A 120 14.10 0.77 8.31
C ARG A 120 13.17 0.42 9.47
N PHE A 121 12.49 -0.71 9.34
CA PHE A 121 11.91 -1.45 10.46
C PHE A 121 12.57 -2.82 10.54
N SER A 122 12.92 -3.28 11.74
CA SER A 122 13.58 -4.56 11.98
C SER A 122 12.77 -5.37 13.00
N GLU A 123 12.32 -6.56 12.62
CA GLU A 123 11.56 -7.47 13.50
C GLU A 123 12.42 -7.97 14.66
N ARG A 124 13.74 -8.10 14.44
CA ARG A 124 14.70 -8.46 15.50
C ARG A 124 14.79 -7.40 16.60
N GLU A 125 14.67 -6.12 16.24
CA GLU A 125 14.79 -5.01 17.18
C GLU A 125 13.51 -4.78 17.99
N ASP A 126 12.35 -4.93 17.34
CA ASP A 126 11.04 -4.71 17.93
C ASP A 126 10.01 -5.66 17.27
N PRO A 127 9.92 -6.93 17.72
CA PRO A 127 9.08 -7.94 17.11
C PRO A 127 7.59 -7.69 17.32
N ASN A 128 7.24 -6.92 18.36
CA ASN A 128 5.85 -6.62 18.71
C ASN A 128 5.36 -5.32 18.07
N ARG A 129 6.11 -4.71 17.17
CA ARG A 129 5.68 -3.48 16.49
C ARG A 129 4.47 -3.79 15.60
N GLU A 130 3.42 -2.96 15.69
CA GLU A 130 2.15 -3.13 14.96
C GLU A 130 2.31 -3.30 13.43
N ILE A 131 3.41 -2.81 12.85
CA ILE A 131 3.71 -2.99 11.43
C ILE A 131 3.86 -4.47 11.03
N TRP A 132 4.31 -5.33 11.95
CA TRP A 132 4.45 -6.77 11.74
C TRP A 132 3.09 -7.46 11.77
N ASP A 133 2.24 -7.12 12.75
CA ASP A 133 0.85 -7.58 12.79
C ASP A 133 0.08 -7.19 11.50
N CYS A 134 0.30 -5.96 11.02
CA CYS A 134 -0.27 -5.49 9.77
C CYS A 134 0.27 -6.28 8.56
N MET A 135 1.54 -6.67 8.59
CA MET A 135 2.12 -7.56 7.59
C MET A 135 1.58 -8.98 7.66
N ASP A 136 1.06 -9.45 8.77
CA ASP A 136 0.52 -10.81 8.89
C ASP A 136 -0.97 -10.87 8.53
N GLN A 137 -1.69 -9.76 8.63
CA GLN A 137 -3.11 -9.64 8.27
C GLN A 137 -3.38 -9.50 6.75
N PRO A 138 -4.61 -9.82 6.28
CA PRO A 138 -5.05 -9.49 4.94
C PRO A 138 -4.97 -7.99 4.66
N ASP A 139 -4.65 -7.61 3.41
CA ASP A 139 -4.54 -6.20 3.01
C ASP A 139 -5.82 -5.38 3.24
N THR A 140 -6.99 -6.03 3.19
CA THR A 140 -8.30 -5.42 3.45
C THR A 140 -8.54 -5.03 4.91
N GLU A 141 -7.78 -5.60 5.85
CA GLU A 141 -7.93 -5.36 7.29
C GLU A 141 -7.13 -4.15 7.79
N CYS A 142 -6.35 -3.50 6.92
CA CYS A 142 -5.70 -2.24 7.24
C CYS A 142 -6.71 -1.18 7.71
N LYS A 143 -6.28 -0.33 8.63
CA LYS A 143 -7.09 0.74 9.24
C LYS A 143 -6.37 2.07 9.13
N ILE A 144 -7.15 3.15 9.03
CA ILE A 144 -6.63 4.49 9.22
C ILE A 144 -6.47 4.69 10.73
N ARG A 145 -5.26 5.00 11.16
CA ARG A 145 -4.90 5.32 12.54
C ARG A 145 -4.76 6.84 12.66
N SER A 146 -5.24 7.42 13.76
CA SER A 146 -5.15 8.87 13.96
C SER A 146 -4.94 9.25 15.42
N GLU A 147 -4.24 10.37 15.67
CA GLU A 147 -4.10 10.92 17.01
C GLU A 147 -5.49 11.20 17.64
N PRO A 148 -5.73 10.86 18.92
CA PRO A 148 -4.79 10.37 19.94
C PRO A 148 -4.78 8.84 20.14
N GLU A 149 -5.15 8.04 19.14
CA GLU A 149 -5.18 6.59 19.25
C GLU A 149 -3.84 6.00 19.72
N ALA A 150 -3.86 5.10 20.69
CA ALA A 150 -2.64 4.41 21.12
C ALA A 150 -2.20 3.40 20.05
N VAL A 151 -1.02 3.62 19.46
CA VAL A 151 -0.39 2.76 18.45
C VAL A 151 0.97 2.32 18.98
N GLN A 152 1.23 1.02 18.96
CA GLN A 152 2.46 0.49 19.55
C GLN A 152 3.70 0.97 18.80
N GLY A 153 4.70 1.46 19.55
CA GLY A 153 5.95 1.98 18.98
C GLY A 153 5.80 3.33 18.28
N LEU A 154 4.66 4.02 18.43
CA LEU A 154 4.39 5.33 17.88
C LEU A 154 4.17 6.37 18.99
N ASP A 155 4.98 7.42 18.99
CA ASP A 155 4.72 8.64 19.74
C ASP A 155 4.22 9.74 18.78
N TRP A 156 2.93 10.07 18.84
CA TRP A 156 2.32 11.12 18.00
C TRP A 156 2.91 12.50 18.19
N ALA A 157 3.44 12.83 19.39
CA ALA A 157 4.04 14.12 19.65
C ALA A 157 5.37 14.28 18.89
N SER A 158 6.09 13.19 18.67
CA SER A 158 7.33 13.16 17.89
C SER A 158 7.13 13.18 16.37
N ARG A 159 5.91 12.96 15.87
CA ARG A 159 5.63 12.83 14.43
C ARG A 159 5.09 14.12 13.82
N ARG A 160 5.52 14.37 12.58
CA ARG A 160 4.99 15.45 11.73
C ARG A 160 3.66 15.09 11.05
N TYR A 161 3.11 13.92 11.33
CA TYR A 161 1.84 13.44 10.76
C TYR A 161 0.94 13.01 11.91
N LYS A 162 -0.37 13.24 11.78
CA LYS A 162 -1.36 12.93 12.80
C LYS A 162 -2.37 11.86 12.38
N THR A 163 -2.25 11.38 11.14
CA THR A 163 -3.00 10.24 10.63
C THR A 163 -2.14 9.43 9.67
N PHE A 164 -2.34 8.11 9.63
CA PHE A 164 -1.68 7.23 8.67
C PHE A 164 -2.48 5.97 8.38
N VAL A 165 -2.15 5.32 7.27
CA VAL A 165 -2.57 3.97 6.92
C VAL A 165 -1.36 3.19 6.44
N THR A 166 -1.31 1.93 6.82
CA THR A 166 -0.25 0.98 6.48
C THR A 166 -0.91 -0.22 5.84
N VAL A 167 -0.45 -0.60 4.64
CA VAL A 167 -1.07 -1.62 3.81
C VAL A 167 -0.01 -2.62 3.34
N PRO A 168 -0.14 -3.91 3.71
CA PRO A 168 0.81 -4.91 3.28
C PRO A 168 0.71 -5.14 1.77
N ILE A 169 1.86 -5.29 1.13
CA ILE A 169 1.97 -5.57 -0.31
C ILE A 169 2.00 -7.09 -0.43
N LYS A 170 0.85 -7.70 -0.73
CA LYS A 170 0.66 -9.15 -0.73
C LYS A 170 0.11 -9.67 -2.05
N ALA A 171 0.72 -10.72 -2.59
CA ALA A 171 0.14 -11.50 -3.68
C ALA A 171 -0.79 -12.57 -3.13
N ALA A 172 -2.05 -12.55 -3.56
CA ALA A 172 -3.09 -13.51 -3.21
C ALA A 172 -3.26 -13.76 -1.69
N ASN A 173 -2.91 -12.78 -0.84
CA ASN A 173 -2.83 -12.91 0.62
C ASN A 173 -1.93 -14.06 1.12
N LYS A 174 -0.95 -14.50 0.32
CA LYS A 174 -0.07 -15.63 0.64
C LYS A 174 1.40 -15.25 0.70
N VAL A 175 1.83 -14.28 -0.10
CA VAL A 175 3.25 -13.89 -0.20
C VAL A 175 3.36 -12.40 0.04
N SER A 176 4.15 -12.01 1.04
CA SER A 176 4.41 -10.60 1.36
C SER A 176 5.67 -10.12 0.64
N PHE A 177 5.58 -8.95 0.00
CA PHE A 177 6.72 -8.32 -0.68
C PHE A 177 7.19 -7.03 0.02
N GLY A 178 6.38 -6.48 0.90
CA GLY A 178 6.70 -5.23 1.56
C GLY A 178 5.48 -4.52 2.14
N MET A 179 5.64 -3.21 2.31
CA MET A 179 4.64 -2.36 2.93
C MET A 179 4.49 -1.05 2.17
N LEU A 180 3.24 -0.64 1.95
CA LEU A 180 2.90 0.71 1.51
C LEU A 180 2.38 1.49 2.72
N THR A 181 2.93 2.67 2.96
CA THR A 181 2.44 3.58 4.01
C THR A 181 1.99 4.89 3.38
N MET A 182 0.89 5.43 3.88
CA MET A 182 0.44 6.78 3.58
C MET A 182 0.21 7.51 4.90
N ASN A 183 0.72 8.72 5.06
CA ASN A 183 0.49 9.53 6.25
C ASN A 183 0.16 10.97 5.88
N ALA A 184 -0.56 11.67 6.75
CA ALA A 184 -0.96 13.05 6.54
C ALA A 184 -0.80 13.92 7.79
N SER A 185 -0.64 15.22 7.56
CA SER A 185 -0.34 16.21 8.61
C SER A 185 -1.43 16.28 9.66
N GLU A 186 -2.71 16.32 9.26
CA GLU A 186 -3.83 16.55 10.18
C GLU A 186 -4.72 15.31 10.32
N VAL A 187 -5.42 15.20 11.45
CA VAL A 187 -6.46 14.19 11.64
C VAL A 187 -7.60 14.44 10.65
N GLY A 188 -8.05 13.38 9.97
CA GLY A 188 -9.13 13.45 8.98
C GLY A 188 -8.68 13.77 7.55
N ASP A 189 -7.39 14.05 7.32
CA ASP A 189 -6.84 14.24 5.97
C ASP A 189 -6.85 12.95 5.14
N LEU A 190 -6.77 11.79 5.80
CA LEU A 190 -6.95 10.49 5.20
C LEU A 190 -8.38 9.99 5.44
N THR A 191 -9.05 9.62 4.35
CA THR A 191 -10.40 9.07 4.36
C THR A 191 -10.39 7.60 3.98
N GLU A 192 -11.50 6.89 4.21
CA GLU A 192 -11.65 5.48 3.79
C GLU A 192 -11.36 5.28 2.30
N LEU A 193 -11.68 6.27 1.47
CA LEU A 193 -11.39 6.21 0.06
C LEU A 193 -9.88 6.26 -0.23
N ASP A 194 -9.12 7.04 0.56
CA ASP A 194 -7.66 7.03 0.49
C ASP A 194 -7.07 5.67 0.89
N ARG A 195 -7.64 5.02 1.92
CA ARG A 195 -7.27 3.65 2.33
C ARG A 195 -7.53 2.64 1.21
N VAL A 196 -8.70 2.71 0.58
CA VAL A 196 -9.07 1.86 -0.56
C VAL A 196 -8.09 2.06 -1.73
N CYS A 197 -7.73 3.31 -2.05
CA CYS A 197 -6.70 3.58 -3.05
C CYS A 197 -5.36 2.97 -2.67
N ALA A 198 -4.96 3.06 -1.40
CA ALA A 198 -3.72 2.44 -0.91
C ALA A 198 -3.74 0.92 -1.09
N ILE A 199 -4.86 0.24 -0.82
CA ILE A 199 -5.04 -1.19 -1.09
C ILE A 199 -4.90 -1.50 -2.57
N ALA A 200 -5.57 -0.75 -3.44
CA ALA A 200 -5.47 -0.97 -4.88
C ALA A 200 -4.01 -0.84 -5.36
N MET A 201 -3.30 0.18 -4.89
CA MET A 201 -1.90 0.43 -5.22
C MET A 201 -0.98 -0.67 -4.67
N ALA A 202 -1.19 -1.11 -3.42
CA ALA A 202 -0.44 -2.21 -2.82
C ALA A 202 -0.61 -3.51 -3.62
N ARG A 203 -1.82 -3.78 -4.15
CA ARG A 203 -2.06 -4.93 -5.02
C ARG A 203 -1.37 -4.83 -6.37
N VAL A 204 -1.35 -3.65 -7.00
CA VAL A 204 -0.60 -3.46 -8.25
C VAL A 204 0.90 -3.66 -8.01
N LEU A 205 1.44 -3.14 -6.91
CA LEU A 205 2.83 -3.39 -6.52
C LEU A 205 3.10 -4.88 -6.28
N ALA A 206 2.20 -5.58 -5.60
CA ALA A 206 2.34 -7.01 -5.34
C ALA A 206 2.30 -7.84 -6.64
N MET A 207 1.45 -7.44 -7.60
CA MET A 207 1.42 -8.06 -8.93
C MET A 207 2.73 -7.82 -9.67
N ALA A 208 3.26 -6.59 -9.64
CA ALA A 208 4.54 -6.27 -10.26
C ALA A 208 5.68 -7.11 -9.65
N ASP A 209 5.73 -7.20 -8.32
CA ASP A 209 6.75 -7.98 -7.62
C ASP A 209 6.62 -9.49 -7.88
N ALA A 210 5.40 -10.02 -7.97
CA ALA A 210 5.14 -11.42 -8.28
C ALA A 210 5.55 -11.82 -9.71
N GLU A 211 5.43 -10.92 -10.69
CA GLU A 211 5.84 -11.21 -12.08
C GLU A 211 7.37 -11.38 -12.25
N LEU A 212 8.17 -10.95 -11.26
CA LEU A 212 9.62 -11.21 -11.26
C LEU A 212 9.97 -12.62 -10.81
N LEU A 213 9.02 -13.36 -10.25
CA LEU A 213 9.24 -14.66 -9.65
C LEU A 213 8.56 -15.73 -10.48
N ASP A 214 9.20 -16.89 -10.60
CA ASP A 214 8.54 -18.03 -11.19
C ASP A 214 7.54 -18.70 -10.22
N HIS A 215 6.76 -19.65 -10.73
CA HIS A 215 5.76 -20.35 -9.94
C HIS A 215 6.35 -21.20 -8.79
N VAL A 216 7.58 -21.70 -8.93
CA VAL A 216 8.27 -22.49 -7.91
C VAL A 216 8.70 -21.59 -6.76
N GLU A 217 9.31 -20.45 -7.08
CA GLU A 217 9.68 -19.42 -6.11
C GLU A 217 8.44 -18.90 -5.36
N MET A 218 7.36 -18.58 -6.08
CA MET A 218 6.10 -18.13 -5.48
C MET A 218 5.50 -19.16 -4.52
N ASN A 219 5.50 -20.44 -4.89
CA ASN A 219 4.99 -21.51 -4.01
C ASN A 219 5.88 -21.71 -2.79
N THR A 220 7.20 -21.59 -2.94
CA THR A 220 8.15 -21.69 -1.84
C THR A 220 7.93 -20.59 -0.82
N LEU A 221 7.77 -19.34 -1.28
CA LEU A 221 7.47 -18.20 -0.41
C LEU A 221 6.11 -18.36 0.29
N ALA A 222 5.08 -18.82 -0.43
CA ALA A 222 3.75 -19.04 0.14
C ALA A 222 3.74 -20.11 1.23
N GLN A 223 4.51 -21.19 1.05
CA GLN A 223 4.64 -22.23 2.07
C GLN A 223 5.35 -21.69 3.32
N LYS A 224 6.42 -20.93 3.14
CA LYS A 224 7.18 -20.32 4.23
C LYS A 224 6.31 -19.36 5.08
N GLU A 225 5.50 -18.54 4.43
CA GLU A 225 4.56 -17.64 5.11
C GLU A 225 3.47 -18.42 5.88
N ALA A 226 2.99 -19.53 5.32
CA ALA A 226 2.02 -20.40 6.01
C ALA A 226 2.62 -21.07 7.26
N GLU A 227 3.87 -21.50 7.20
CA GLU A 227 4.59 -22.07 8.36
C GLU A 227 4.77 -21.02 9.47
N ARG A 228 5.06 -19.77 9.10
CA ARG A 228 5.16 -18.66 10.05
C ARG A 228 3.83 -18.38 10.77
N GLY A 229 2.73 -18.27 10.04
CA GLY A 229 1.40 -18.02 10.62
C GLY A 229 0.87 -19.17 11.49
N SER A 230 1.44 -20.37 11.38
CA SER A 230 1.11 -21.51 12.25
C SER A 230 1.85 -21.50 13.59
N SER A 231 2.89 -20.68 13.73
CA SER A 231 3.77 -20.60 14.91
C SER A 231 3.47 -19.42 15.84
N SER A 232 2.58 -18.52 15.43
CA SER A 232 2.09 -17.32 16.15
C SER A 232 0.73 -17.56 16.78
#